data_AF-A0A239KB60-F1
#
_entry.id   AF-A0A239KB60-F1
#
_cell.length_a   1.000
_cell.length_b   1.000
_cell.length_c   1.000
_cell.angle_alpha   90.00
_cell.angle_beta   90.00
_cell.angle_gamma   90.00
#
_symmetry.space_group_name_H-M   'P 1'
#
loop_
_entity.id
_entity.type
_entity.pdbx_description
1 polymer ?
#
loop_
_entity_poly.entity_id
_entity_poly.type
_entity_poly.pdbx_seq_one_letter_code
_entity_poly.pdbx_strand_id
1 'polypeptide(L)' 'MTDELTSIVLRAVERVPQWVRRDLESKDPVGRIQAEEALAAMIAEVLRKADSAAD' A
#
# COMPACT_ATOMS: atom_id res chain seq x y z
N MET A 1 9.29 -9.00 -15.39
CA MET A 1 9.03 -9.26 -13.96
C MET A 1 8.90 -7.97 -13.15
N THR A 2 9.83 -7.02 -13.25
CA THR A 2 9.77 -5.75 -12.48
C THR A 2 8.58 -4.86 -12.84
N ASP A 3 8.20 -4.78 -14.12
CA ASP A 3 7.11 -3.89 -14.56
C ASP A 3 5.74 -4.35 -14.07
N GLU A 4 5.50 -5.66 -14.03
CA GLU A 4 4.24 -6.24 -13.55
C GLU A 4 4.08 -6.06 -12.04
N LEU A 5 5.12 -6.36 -11.26
CA LEU A 5 5.14 -6.12 -9.82
C LEU A 5 4.94 -4.64 -9.49
N THR A 6 5.61 -3.75 -10.24
CA THR A 6 5.45 -2.31 -10.09
C THR A 6 4.01 -1.87 -10.39
N SER A 7 3.38 -2.42 -11.43
CA SER A 7 1.98 -2.14 -11.77
C SER A 7 1.02 -2.59 -10.66
N ILE A 8 1.26 -3.76 -10.06
CA ILE A 8 0.46 -4.29 -8.96
C ILE A 8 0.56 -3.38 -7.73
N VAL A 9 1.78 -2.95 -7.37
CA VAL A 9 2.00 -2.02 -6.25
C VAL A 9 1.38 -0.65 -6.51
N LEU A 10 1.51 -0.11 -7.73
CA LEU A 10 0.87 1.17 -8.11
C LEU A 10 -0.65 1.12 -7.94
N ARG A 11 -1.30 0.02 -8.34
CA ARG A 11 -2.75 -0.17 -8.11
C ARG A 11 -3.12 -0.18 -6.64
N ALA A 12 -2.25 -0.68 -5.75
CA ALA A 12 -2.47 -0.60 -4.31
C ALA A 12 -2.39 0.86 -3.84
N VAL A 13 -1.36 1.59 -4.27
CA VAL A 13 -1.11 3.00 -3.91
C VAL A 13 -2.24 3.93 -4.41
N GLU A 14 -2.78 3.69 -5.60
CA GLU A 14 -3.91 4.43 -6.16
C GLU A 14 -5.15 4.35 -5.25
N ARG A 15 -5.36 3.18 -4.63
CA ARG A 15 -6.54 2.88 -3.79
C ARG A 15 -6.39 3.31 -2.34
N VAL A 16 -5.24 3.86 -1.95
CA VAL A 16 -4.97 4.31 -0.59
C VAL A 16 -6.00 5.36 -0.15
N PRO A 17 -6.59 5.22 1.05
CA PRO A 17 -7.51 6.21 1.59
C PRO A 17 -6.86 7.59 1.79
N GLN A 18 -7.67 8.65 1.70
CA GLN A 18 -7.18 10.03 1.90
C GLN A 18 -6.59 10.26 3.30
N TRP A 19 -7.12 9.60 4.33
CA TRP A 19 -6.58 9.71 5.69
C TRP A 19 -5.15 9.16 5.80
N VAL A 20 -4.83 8.06 5.10
CA VAL A 20 -3.47 7.49 5.06
C VAL A 20 -2.52 8.47 4.38
N ARG A 21 -2.92 9.08 3.25
CA ARG A 21 -2.09 10.06 2.55
C ARG A 21 -1.78 11.27 3.44
N ARG A 22 -2.81 11.81 4.11
CA ARG A 22 -2.67 12.92 5.06
C ARG A 22 -1.73 12.56 6.22
N ASP A 23 -1.89 11.36 6.78
CA ASP A 23 -1.14 10.96 7.97
C ASP A 23 0.32 10.59 7.62
N LEU A 24 0.60 10.12 6.39
CA LEU A 24 1.96 9.96 5.87
C LEU A 24 2.72 11.29 5.77
N GLU A 25 2.02 12.38 5.44
CA GLU A 25 2.58 13.74 5.39
C GLU A 25 2.67 14.39 6.78
N SER A 26 2.16 13.72 7.83
CA SER A 26 2.09 14.27 9.17
C SER A 26 3.47 14.36 9.85
N LYS A 27 3.64 15.42 10.65
CA LYS A 27 4.77 15.57 11.56
C LYS A 27 4.60 14.77 12.85
N ASP A 28 3.39 14.28 13.13
CA ASP A 28 3.14 13.39 14.26
C ASP A 28 3.69 12.00 13.95
N PRO A 29 4.71 11.52 14.69
CA PRO A 29 5.31 10.22 14.42
C PRO A 29 4.34 9.06 14.64
N VAL A 30 3.39 9.18 15.58
CA VAL A 30 2.43 8.10 15.86
C VAL A 30 1.46 7.94 14.69
N GLY A 31 0.84 9.03 14.24
CA GLY A 31 -0.04 9.01 13.06
C GLY A 31 0.68 8.53 11.79
N ARG A 32 1.94 8.95 11.58
CA ARG A 32 2.71 8.51 10.42
C ARG A 32 2.98 7.00 10.43
N ILE A 33 3.37 6.43 11.58
CA ILE A 33 3.59 4.98 11.72
C ILE A 33 2.31 4.20 11.41
N GLN A 34 1.16 4.64 11.94
CA GLN A 34 -0.11 3.97 11.66
C GLN A 34 -0.48 4.02 10.17
N ALA A 35 -0.18 5.12 9.49
CA ALA A 35 -0.40 5.26 8.06
C ALA A 35 0.53 4.34 7.24
N GLU A 36 1.80 4.23 7.64
CA GLU A 36 2.78 3.32 7.04
C GLU A 36 2.35 1.85 7.19
N GLU A 37 1.90 1.45 8.39
CA GLU A 37 1.38 0.10 8.66
C GLU A 37 0.14 -0.22 7.82
N ALA A 38 -0.79 0.73 7.71
CA ALA A 38 -1.97 0.58 6.87
C ALA A 38 -1.62 0.44 5.39
N LEU A 39 -0.68 1.25 4.89
CA LEU A 39 -0.19 1.15 3.52
C LEU A 39 0.48 -0.22 3.26
N ALA A 40 1.32 -0.68 4.18
CA ALA A 40 1.98 -1.98 4.08
C ALA A 40 0.96 -3.12 4.03
N ALA A 41 -0.09 -3.08 4.86
CA ALA A 41 -1.16 -4.07 4.84
C ALA A 41 -1.93 -4.08 3.51
N MET A 42 -2.18 -2.90 2.93
CA MET A 42 -2.84 -2.79 1.62
C MET A 42 -1.98 -3.37 0.49
N ILE A 43 -0.68 -3.09 0.49
CA ILE A 43 0.25 -3.64 -0.49
C ILE A 43 0.32 -5.17 -0.33
N ALA A 44 0.50 -5.67 0.89
CA ALA A 44 0.54 -7.11 1.17
C ALA A 44 -0.72 -7.84 0.69
N GLU A 45 -1.89 -7.22 0.87
CA GLU A 45 -3.16 -7.78 0.40
C GLU A 45 -3.23 -7.90 -1.13
N VAL A 46 -2.78 -6.87 -1.85
CA VAL A 46 -2.78 -6.89 -3.32
C VAL A 46 -1.74 -7.88 -3.85
N LEU A 47 -0.58 -8.00 -3.20
CA LEU A 47 0.44 -8.99 -3.56
C LEU A 47 -0.07 -10.42 -3.34
N ARG A 48 -0.71 -10.72 -2.21
CA ARG A 48 -1.32 -12.04 -1.97
C ARG A 48 -2.34 -12.40 -3.05
N LYS A 49 -3.18 -11.44 -3.46
CA LYS A 49 -4.17 -11.65 -4.52
C LYS A 49 -3.54 -11.90 -5.89
N ALA A 50 -2.43 -11.24 -6.20
CA ALA A 50 -1.71 -11.46 -7.44
C ALA A 50 -1.06 -12.86 -7.47
N ASP A 51 -0.47 -13.28 -6.35
CA ASP A 51 0.14 -14.60 -6.20
C ASP A 51 -0.90 -15.72 -6.34
N SER A 52 -2.05 -15.59 -5.66
CA SER A 52 -3.17 -16.54 -5.78
C SER A 52 -3.85 -16.56 -7.15
N ALA A 53 -3.62 -15.57 -8.01
CA ALA A 53 -4.16 -15.53 -9.38
C ALA A 53 -3.18 -16.10 -10.42
N ALA A 54 -1.93 -16.35 -10.02
CA ALA A 54 -0.89 -16.94 -10.87
C ALA A 54 -0.80 -18.48 -10.75
N ASP A 55 -1.42 -19.06 -9.71
CA ASP A 55 -1.70 -20.50 -9.55
C ASP A 55 -2.98 -20.94 -10.30
#